data_AF-A0A5S4FF70-F1
#
_entry.id   AF-A0A5S4FF70-F1
#
_cell.length_a   1.000
_cell.length_b   1.000
_cell.length_c   1.000
_cell.angle_alpha   90.00
_cell.angle_beta   90.00
_cell.angle_gamma   90.00
#
_symmetry.space_group_name_H-M   'P 1'
#
loop_
_entity.id
_entity.type
_entity.pdbx_description
1 polymer ?
#
loop_
_entity_poly.entity_id
_entity_poly.type
_entity_poly.pdbx_seq_one_letter_code
_entity_poly.pdbx_strand_id
1 'polypeptide(L)'
;MITLTPSRPDASTAASADPSTTHDSDQPAIAIVGASITGPTLALLLHQAGLTNVTVLDASEHLHTQAGGVIGLEHTSLAALDTLGVPQHEFVPFTSERVVAVKLAGRQETGRVHTMYPGRSTAWHLINSALLKRLPQGWLRLGSRVQDLTAGPDDRAQLRIAHTDPINADLVVFADGRRSTGRRLLDPGRDLRYSGYVAWRGQSPIVPPHLRDYTRLEPPGAGFHLFPIMQRDGSIATDWTFYLHHSDEEVRHLLNADPIGRTYVLPHQITPQARQHVTDHARQVWSGLPSSARRSPKDRGHQHDDPGTRAGAGVFTETRRPFMARRRGLPRGAGEQGPLPVAAPASTATTGGALIYPSLSIPYLGVLPGPYSGRPMPGVHPCAAGRRRRPCVARRSIWR
;
A
#
# COMPACT_ATOMS: atom_id res chain seq x y z
N MET A 1 -77.24 2.66 -43.22
CA MET A 1 -76.42 2.38 -42.01
C MET A 1 -75.71 3.68 -41.62
N ILE A 2 -75.30 3.85 -40.37
CA ILE A 2 -75.06 5.19 -39.78
C ILE A 2 -73.86 5.92 -40.39
N THR A 3 -74.08 7.17 -40.79
CA THR A 3 -73.07 8.15 -41.22
C THR A 3 -72.40 8.82 -40.00
N LEU A 4 -71.13 9.24 -40.12
CA LEU A 4 -70.64 10.56 -39.66
C LEU A 4 -69.14 10.74 -39.93
N THR A 5 -68.77 11.89 -40.49
CA THR A 5 -67.38 12.39 -40.57
C THR A 5 -67.19 13.59 -39.64
N PRO A 6 -66.14 13.59 -38.81
CA PRO A 6 -65.47 14.80 -38.31
C PRO A 6 -64.13 14.95 -39.06
N SER A 7 -63.88 16.03 -39.81
CA SER A 7 -63.61 17.42 -39.36
C SER A 7 -62.25 17.60 -38.66
N ARG A 8 -61.52 18.65 -39.06
CA ARG A 8 -60.11 18.91 -38.73
C ARG A 8 -60.00 20.25 -37.98
N PRO A 9 -59.45 20.30 -36.75
CA PRO A 9 -59.15 21.55 -36.08
C PRO A 9 -57.72 22.04 -36.36
N ASP A 10 -57.65 23.31 -36.70
CA ASP A 10 -56.66 24.37 -36.41
C ASP A 10 -55.20 24.05 -36.08
N ALA A 11 -54.31 24.88 -36.66
CA ALA A 11 -52.93 25.03 -36.24
C ALA A 11 -52.78 26.29 -35.36
N SER A 12 -52.42 26.13 -34.10
CA SER A 12 -51.94 27.22 -33.24
C SER A 12 -51.00 26.71 -32.14
N THR A 13 -49.96 27.49 -31.85
CA THR A 13 -49.24 27.52 -30.55
C THR A 13 -48.87 26.17 -29.91
N ALA A 14 -47.93 25.45 -30.52
CA ALA A 14 -46.91 24.74 -29.74
C ALA A 14 -45.69 25.67 -29.62
N ALA A 15 -45.32 26.07 -28.41
CA ALA A 15 -44.18 26.95 -28.19
C ALA A 15 -42.86 26.23 -28.51
N SER A 16 -41.86 26.96 -29.01
CA SER A 16 -40.51 26.44 -29.20
C SER A 16 -39.87 26.13 -27.85
N ALA A 17 -39.79 24.85 -27.50
CA ALA A 17 -38.97 24.41 -26.38
C ALA A 17 -37.49 24.65 -26.73
N ASP A 18 -36.84 25.55 -25.99
CA ASP A 18 -35.43 25.86 -26.11
C ASP A 18 -34.59 24.64 -25.65
N PRO A 19 -33.76 24.03 -26.51
CA PRO A 19 -33.11 22.75 -26.21
C PRO A 19 -31.89 22.85 -25.28
N SER A 20 -31.77 23.92 -24.48
CA SER A 20 -30.52 24.30 -23.82
C SER A 20 -30.54 24.40 -22.27
N THR A 21 -31.51 23.78 -21.56
CA THR A 21 -31.51 23.70 -20.07
C THR A 21 -32.04 22.39 -19.46
N THR A 22 -31.64 21.20 -19.96
CA THR A 22 -31.83 19.91 -19.25
C THR A 22 -30.62 18.98 -19.47
N HIS A 23 -30.14 18.16 -18.52
CA HIS A 23 -30.43 18.02 -17.08
C HIS A 23 -29.09 17.99 -16.31
N ASP A 24 -28.97 18.71 -15.20
CA ASP A 24 -27.93 18.50 -14.15
C ASP A 24 -28.54 18.50 -12.73
N SER A 25 -29.81 18.91 -12.61
CA SER A 25 -30.63 18.90 -11.39
C SER A 25 -31.15 17.53 -10.96
N ASP A 26 -31.26 16.59 -11.90
CA ASP A 26 -32.04 15.37 -11.72
C ASP A 26 -31.21 14.17 -11.22
N GLN A 27 -29.89 14.34 -11.14
CA GLN A 27 -29.00 13.33 -10.59
C GLN A 27 -28.73 13.57 -9.09
N PRO A 28 -28.88 12.55 -8.23
CA PRO A 28 -28.58 12.68 -6.80
C PRO A 28 -27.10 12.99 -6.59
N ALA A 29 -26.79 13.95 -5.72
CA ALA A 29 -25.44 14.27 -5.33
C ALA A 29 -24.89 13.19 -4.37
N ILE A 30 -23.82 12.50 -4.77
CA ILE A 30 -23.24 11.40 -4.01
C ILE A 30 -21.87 11.83 -3.44
N ALA A 31 -21.77 11.91 -2.11
CA ALA A 31 -20.53 12.20 -1.42
C ALA A 31 -19.88 10.92 -0.86
N ILE A 32 -18.71 10.57 -1.40
CA ILE A 32 -17.93 9.39 -1.01
C ILE A 32 -16.76 9.84 -0.13
N VAL A 33 -16.73 9.40 1.12
CA VAL A 33 -15.68 9.78 2.09
C VAL A 33 -14.56 8.74 2.07
N GLY A 34 -13.38 9.11 1.57
CA GLY A 34 -12.13 8.32 1.57
C GLY A 34 -11.64 7.92 0.18
N ALA A 35 -10.51 8.48 -0.26
CA ALA A 35 -9.93 8.29 -1.60
C ALA A 35 -8.84 7.20 -1.67
N SER A 36 -9.02 6.09 -0.95
CA SER A 36 -8.05 4.97 -0.94
C SER A 36 -8.27 4.00 -2.11
N ILE A 37 -8.71 2.76 -1.87
CA ILE A 37 -9.14 1.84 -2.94
C ILE A 37 -10.66 1.91 -3.11
N THR A 38 -11.42 1.59 -2.07
CA THR A 38 -12.89 1.39 -2.15
C THR A 38 -13.66 2.62 -2.65
N GLY A 39 -13.34 3.83 -2.19
CA GLY A 39 -14.05 5.04 -2.59
C GLY A 39 -13.89 5.36 -4.09
N PRO A 40 -12.66 5.42 -4.61
CA PRO A 40 -12.41 5.56 -6.04
C PRO A 40 -12.98 4.41 -6.90
N THR A 41 -12.93 3.16 -6.42
CA THR A 41 -13.60 2.02 -7.07
C THR A 41 -15.12 2.25 -7.18
N LEU A 42 -15.78 2.71 -6.11
CA LEU A 42 -17.21 3.03 -6.13
C LEU A 42 -17.52 4.21 -7.05
N ALA A 43 -16.71 5.27 -7.03
CA ALA A 43 -16.89 6.41 -7.92
C ALA A 43 -16.85 6.00 -9.39
N LEU A 44 -15.90 5.14 -9.79
CA LEU A 44 -15.83 4.62 -11.16
C LEU A 44 -17.01 3.70 -11.52
N LEU A 45 -17.56 2.93 -10.58
CA LEU A 45 -18.79 2.15 -10.79
C LEU A 45 -20.01 3.05 -11.01
N LEU A 46 -20.14 4.13 -10.23
CA LEU A 46 -21.22 5.12 -10.41
C LEU A 46 -21.09 5.85 -11.76
N HIS A 47 -19.87 6.22 -12.15
CA HIS A 47 -19.58 6.81 -13.45
C HIS A 47 -19.98 5.88 -14.61
N GLN A 48 -19.66 4.57 -14.52
CA GLN A 48 -20.11 3.57 -15.50
C GLN A 48 -21.64 3.37 -15.52
N ALA A 49 -22.33 3.65 -14.41
CA ALA A 49 -23.79 3.67 -14.33
C ALA A 49 -24.42 4.99 -14.83
N GLY A 50 -23.62 5.94 -15.35
CA GLY A 50 -24.08 7.24 -15.84
C GLY A 50 -24.29 8.31 -14.77
N LEU A 51 -23.93 8.04 -13.51
CA LEU A 51 -24.02 9.00 -12.42
C LEU A 51 -22.76 9.88 -12.36
N THR A 52 -22.94 11.17 -12.62
CA THR A 52 -21.87 12.17 -12.74
C THR A 52 -21.81 13.18 -11.59
N ASN A 53 -22.91 13.34 -10.83
CA ASN A 53 -22.97 14.20 -9.64
C ASN A 53 -22.31 13.53 -8.42
N VAL A 54 -21.00 13.25 -8.52
CA VAL A 54 -20.24 12.47 -7.53
C VAL A 54 -19.02 13.24 -7.03
N THR A 55 -18.82 13.26 -5.72
CA THR A 55 -17.64 13.89 -5.07
C THR A 55 -16.95 12.89 -4.15
N VAL A 56 -15.63 12.72 -4.30
CA VAL A 56 -14.77 11.91 -3.43
C VAL A 56 -13.97 12.83 -2.51
N LEU A 57 -14.23 12.75 -1.20
CA LEU A 57 -13.60 13.57 -0.16
C LEU A 57 -12.47 12.78 0.52
N ASP A 58 -11.22 13.26 0.50
CA ASP A 58 -10.15 12.69 1.32
C ASP A 58 -9.63 13.66 2.38
N ALA A 59 -9.34 13.13 3.57
CA ALA A 59 -8.85 13.88 4.71
C ALA A 59 -7.33 14.18 4.68
N SER A 60 -6.63 13.71 3.64
CA SER A 60 -5.22 14.00 3.34
C SER A 60 -5.12 15.23 2.44
N GLU A 61 -4.23 16.17 2.75
CA GLU A 61 -4.04 17.41 1.96
C GLU A 61 -3.37 17.14 0.61
N HIS A 62 -2.60 16.05 0.50
CA HIS A 62 -1.82 15.67 -0.67
C HIS A 62 -1.98 14.17 -0.97
N LEU A 63 -1.78 13.78 -2.23
CA LEU A 63 -1.73 12.38 -2.63
C LEU A 63 -0.55 11.65 -1.95
N HIS A 64 -0.75 10.39 -1.59
CA HIS A 64 0.27 9.59 -0.91
C HIS A 64 1.47 9.30 -1.82
N THR A 65 2.57 10.04 -1.60
CA THR A 65 3.83 9.90 -2.33
C THR A 65 4.55 8.57 -2.06
N GLN A 66 4.27 7.92 -0.93
CA GLN A 66 4.93 6.69 -0.49
C GLN A 66 4.65 5.49 -1.43
N ALA A 67 5.66 4.65 -1.60
CA ALA A 67 5.59 3.38 -2.32
C ALA A 67 5.42 2.18 -1.38
N GLY A 68 5.20 1.00 -1.97
CA GLY A 68 4.97 -0.27 -1.27
C GLY A 68 3.56 -0.40 -0.67
N GLY A 69 3.48 -1.10 0.46
CA GLY A 69 2.22 -1.47 1.10
C GLY A 69 1.63 -2.74 0.47
N VAL A 70 2.27 -3.89 0.69
CA VAL A 70 1.93 -5.13 -0.04
C VAL A 70 0.48 -5.55 0.24
N ILE A 71 -0.22 -5.92 -0.82
CA ILE A 71 -1.63 -6.32 -0.85
C ILE A 71 -1.83 -7.48 -1.83
N GLY A 72 -2.58 -8.49 -1.39
CA GLY A 72 -3.10 -9.55 -2.26
C GLY A 72 -4.46 -9.13 -2.82
N LEU A 73 -4.64 -9.32 -4.13
CA LEU A 73 -5.91 -9.21 -4.83
C LEU A 73 -6.27 -10.56 -5.45
N GLU A 74 -7.42 -11.13 -5.11
CA GLU A 74 -7.92 -12.35 -5.74
C GLU A 74 -8.37 -12.08 -7.19
N HIS A 75 -8.45 -13.12 -8.03
CA HIS A 75 -8.91 -12.97 -9.44
C HIS A 75 -10.27 -12.27 -9.56
N THR A 76 -11.17 -12.44 -8.58
CA THR A 76 -12.45 -11.72 -8.47
C THR A 76 -12.26 -10.20 -8.36
N SER A 77 -11.28 -9.75 -7.57
CA SER A 77 -10.92 -8.34 -7.40
C SER A 77 -10.21 -7.79 -8.64
N LEU A 78 -9.38 -8.62 -9.29
CA LEU A 78 -8.71 -8.25 -10.54
C LEU A 78 -9.71 -8.05 -11.68
N ALA A 79 -10.64 -9.00 -11.87
CA ALA A 79 -11.69 -8.90 -12.88
C ALA A 79 -12.63 -7.70 -12.68
N ALA A 80 -12.91 -7.32 -11.43
CA ALA A 80 -13.66 -6.10 -11.12
C ALA A 80 -12.89 -4.82 -11.52
N LEU A 81 -11.56 -4.79 -11.32
CA LEU A 81 -10.69 -3.69 -11.76
C LEU A 81 -10.56 -3.63 -13.29
N ASP A 82 -10.39 -4.76 -13.97
CA ASP A 82 -10.37 -4.82 -15.44
C ASP A 82 -11.71 -4.35 -16.03
N THR A 83 -12.85 -4.71 -15.40
CA THR A 83 -14.20 -4.22 -15.78
C THR A 83 -14.35 -2.71 -15.62
N LEU A 84 -13.67 -2.12 -14.62
CA LEU A 84 -13.56 -0.67 -14.43
C LEU A 84 -12.55 0.01 -15.38
N GLY A 85 -12.01 -0.72 -16.37
CA GLY A 85 -11.01 -0.21 -17.31
C GLY A 85 -9.66 0.08 -16.64
N VAL A 86 -9.37 -0.57 -15.51
CA VAL A 86 -8.09 -0.52 -14.77
C VAL A 86 -7.30 -1.79 -15.11
N PRO A 87 -6.46 -1.80 -16.15
CA PRO A 87 -5.83 -3.02 -16.64
C PRO A 87 -4.70 -3.45 -15.71
N GLN A 88 -4.62 -4.74 -15.41
CA GLN A 88 -3.68 -5.30 -14.44
C GLN A 88 -2.21 -4.86 -14.62
N HIS A 89 -1.73 -4.62 -15.85
CA HIS A 89 -0.32 -4.25 -16.10
C HIS A 89 0.10 -2.93 -15.41
N GLU A 90 -0.83 -2.03 -15.06
CA GLU A 90 -0.51 -0.80 -14.34
C GLU A 90 -0.22 -1.03 -12.84
N PHE A 91 -0.74 -2.11 -12.27
CA PHE A 91 -0.69 -2.38 -10.83
C PHE A 91 -0.32 -3.82 -10.49
N VAL A 92 0.14 -4.64 -11.43
CA VAL A 92 0.65 -5.99 -11.23
C VAL A 92 2.02 -6.10 -11.92
N PRO A 93 3.09 -5.53 -11.32
CA PRO A 93 4.45 -5.62 -11.88
C PRO A 93 5.04 -7.04 -11.78
N PHE A 94 4.49 -7.89 -10.91
CA PHE A 94 4.90 -9.28 -10.73
C PHE A 94 3.68 -10.19 -10.85
N THR A 95 3.69 -11.07 -11.83
CA THR A 95 2.54 -11.91 -12.20
C THR A 95 2.44 -13.23 -11.42
N SER A 96 3.28 -13.44 -10.40
CA SER A 96 3.31 -14.70 -9.65
C SER A 96 2.07 -14.89 -8.78
N GLU A 97 1.45 -16.06 -8.93
CA GLU A 97 0.38 -16.60 -8.08
C GLU A 97 0.94 -17.35 -6.86
N ARG A 98 2.25 -17.45 -6.70
CA ARG A 98 2.87 -18.33 -5.71
C ARG A 98 3.08 -17.63 -4.39
N VAL A 99 2.66 -18.29 -3.31
CA VAL A 99 3.04 -17.99 -1.94
C VAL A 99 4.03 -19.06 -1.48
N VAL A 100 5.16 -18.64 -0.91
CA VAL A 100 6.16 -19.52 -0.31
C VAL A 100 6.08 -19.39 1.21
N ALA A 101 5.85 -20.48 1.91
CA ALA A 101 6.00 -20.54 3.37
C ALA A 101 7.29 -21.31 3.71
N VAL A 102 8.17 -20.68 4.49
CA VAL A 102 9.46 -21.22 4.92
C VAL A 102 9.44 -21.33 6.44
N LYS A 103 9.31 -22.56 6.94
CA LYS A 103 9.31 -22.84 8.38
C LYS A 103 10.73 -22.75 8.92
N LEU A 104 10.87 -22.08 10.08
CA LEU A 104 12.17 -21.82 10.68
C LEU A 104 12.25 -22.34 12.12
N ALA A 105 13.38 -22.95 12.48
CA ALA A 105 13.80 -23.16 13.86
C ALA A 105 15.01 -22.26 14.14
N GLY A 106 14.75 -21.09 14.72
CA GLY A 106 15.72 -19.99 14.74
C GLY A 106 16.11 -19.61 13.30
N ARG A 107 17.39 -19.75 12.96
CA ARG A 107 17.95 -19.45 11.62
C ARG A 107 17.90 -20.62 10.63
N GLN A 108 17.47 -21.82 11.05
CA GLN A 108 17.50 -23.03 10.22
C GLN A 108 16.15 -23.26 9.54
N GLU A 109 16.17 -23.54 8.23
CA GLU A 109 15.00 -23.95 7.46
C GLU A 109 14.61 -25.39 7.80
N THR A 110 13.42 -25.59 8.36
CA THR A 110 12.89 -26.91 8.76
C THR A 110 11.82 -27.44 7.82
N GLY A 111 11.42 -26.65 6.83
CA GLY A 111 10.54 -27.08 5.75
C GLY A 111 10.06 -25.93 4.88
N ARG A 112 9.72 -26.23 3.63
CA ARG A 112 9.25 -25.26 2.64
C ARG A 112 7.99 -25.75 1.97
N VAL A 113 7.00 -24.87 1.84
CA VAL A 113 5.73 -25.14 1.15
C VAL A 113 5.53 -24.07 0.10
N HIS A 114 5.14 -24.48 -1.10
CA HIS A 114 4.68 -23.58 -2.15
C HIS A 114 3.18 -23.79 -2.37
N THR A 115 2.41 -22.72 -2.25
CA THR A 115 0.95 -22.74 -2.40
C THR A 115 0.54 -21.77 -3.50
N MET A 116 -0.47 -22.14 -4.29
CA MET A 116 -1.09 -21.22 -5.25
C MET A 116 -2.09 -20.32 -4.53
N TYR A 117 -1.93 -19.00 -4.70
CA TYR A 117 -2.89 -17.97 -4.36
C TYR A 117 -3.62 -17.56 -5.66
N PRO A 118 -4.95 -17.74 -5.76
CA PRO A 118 -5.72 -17.44 -6.97
C PRO A 118 -5.92 -15.92 -7.13
N GLY A 119 -4.83 -15.22 -7.44
CA GLY A 119 -4.75 -13.77 -7.41
C GLY A 119 -3.33 -13.26 -7.66
N ARG A 120 -3.07 -12.00 -7.31
CA ARG A 120 -1.77 -11.34 -7.46
C ARG A 120 -1.40 -10.62 -6.17
N SER A 121 -0.13 -10.72 -5.77
CA SER A 121 0.44 -9.78 -4.80
C SER A 121 0.97 -8.55 -5.53
N THR A 122 0.75 -7.38 -4.95
CA THR A 122 1.22 -6.10 -5.48
C THR A 122 1.35 -5.08 -4.36
N ALA A 123 1.63 -3.81 -4.66
CA ALA A 123 1.75 -2.71 -3.73
C ALA A 123 0.53 -1.76 -3.83
N TRP A 124 -0.08 -1.45 -2.68
CA TRP A 124 -1.29 -0.61 -2.53
C TRP A 124 -1.21 0.71 -3.31
N HIS A 125 -0.05 1.36 -3.30
CA HIS A 125 0.14 2.66 -3.97
C HIS A 125 -0.04 2.59 -5.49
N LEU A 126 0.20 1.44 -6.13
CA LEU A 126 -0.03 1.25 -7.57
C LEU A 126 -1.53 1.21 -7.88
N ILE A 127 -2.29 0.41 -7.12
CA ILE A 127 -3.76 0.32 -7.25
C ILE A 127 -4.40 1.68 -7.00
N ASN A 128 -4.00 2.37 -5.92
CA ASN A 128 -4.50 3.71 -5.61
C ASN A 128 -4.16 4.72 -6.71
N SER A 129 -2.93 4.73 -7.22
CA SER A 129 -2.54 5.61 -8.34
C SER A 129 -3.33 5.30 -9.62
N ALA A 130 -3.55 4.02 -9.93
CA ALA A 130 -4.28 3.55 -11.11
C ALA A 130 -5.79 3.84 -11.05
N LEU A 131 -6.39 3.83 -9.86
CA LEU A 131 -7.78 4.24 -9.64
C LEU A 131 -7.93 5.77 -9.68
N LEU A 132 -7.09 6.51 -8.94
CA LEU A 132 -7.24 7.97 -8.83
C LEU A 132 -7.03 8.69 -10.16
N LYS A 133 -6.12 8.22 -11.03
CA LYS A 133 -5.90 8.80 -12.37
C LYS A 133 -7.07 8.62 -13.35
N ARG A 134 -8.12 7.88 -12.96
CA ARG A 134 -9.34 7.64 -13.77
C ARG A 134 -10.56 8.38 -13.26
N LEU A 135 -10.50 8.99 -12.07
CA LEU A 135 -11.59 9.82 -11.59
C LEU A 135 -11.74 11.04 -12.51
N PRO A 136 -12.98 11.39 -12.93
CA PRO A 136 -13.22 12.61 -13.68
C PRO A 136 -12.69 13.86 -12.96
N GLN A 137 -12.32 14.88 -13.74
CA GLN A 137 -11.74 16.11 -13.22
C GLN A 137 -12.70 16.79 -12.23
N GLY A 138 -12.17 17.24 -11.09
CA GLY A 138 -12.95 17.90 -10.03
C GLY A 138 -13.62 16.97 -9.02
N TRP A 139 -13.79 15.68 -9.31
CA TRP A 139 -14.45 14.74 -8.37
C TRP A 139 -13.65 14.54 -7.08
N LEU A 140 -12.32 14.52 -7.15
CA LEU A 140 -11.47 14.32 -5.97
C LEU A 140 -11.18 15.65 -5.26
N ARG A 141 -11.65 15.78 -4.01
CA ARG A 141 -11.34 16.89 -3.11
C ARG A 141 -10.45 16.41 -1.96
N LEU A 142 -9.20 16.86 -1.96
CA LEU A 142 -8.23 16.65 -0.87
C LEU A 142 -8.48 17.62 0.29
N GLY A 143 -7.80 17.41 1.43
CA GLY A 143 -7.94 18.19 2.67
C GLY A 143 -9.32 18.12 3.34
N SER A 144 -10.28 17.43 2.72
CA SER A 144 -11.71 17.44 3.03
C SER A 144 -12.05 16.44 4.14
N ARG A 145 -11.54 16.71 5.34
CA ARG A 145 -11.77 15.89 6.54
C ARG A 145 -13.20 16.04 7.04
N VAL A 146 -14.07 15.09 6.68
CA VAL A 146 -15.39 14.93 7.31
C VAL A 146 -15.23 14.66 8.80
N GLN A 147 -15.87 15.51 9.62
CA GLN A 147 -15.92 15.38 11.07
C GLN A 147 -17.28 14.85 11.56
N ASP A 148 -18.35 15.12 10.83
CA ASP A 148 -19.73 14.96 11.29
C ASP A 148 -20.72 14.72 10.15
N LEU A 149 -21.94 14.29 10.50
CA LEU A 149 -23.07 14.13 9.59
C LEU A 149 -24.37 14.51 10.30
N THR A 150 -25.12 15.46 9.75
CA THR A 150 -26.42 15.89 10.26
C THR A 150 -27.48 15.87 9.16
N ALA A 151 -28.76 16.02 9.52
CA ALA A 151 -29.75 16.48 8.56
C ALA A 151 -29.39 17.92 8.11
N GLY A 152 -29.57 18.19 6.81
CA GLY A 152 -29.44 19.51 6.20
C GLY A 152 -30.77 20.03 5.68
N PRO A 153 -30.75 21.06 4.81
CA PRO A 153 -31.94 21.50 4.07
C PRO A 153 -32.51 20.38 3.19
N ASP A 154 -33.81 20.47 2.90
CA ASP A 154 -34.51 19.64 1.90
C ASP A 154 -34.41 18.12 2.13
N ASP A 155 -34.35 17.69 3.40
CA ASP A 155 -34.09 16.32 3.88
C ASP A 155 -32.76 15.69 3.42
N ARG A 156 -31.85 16.51 2.86
CA ARG A 156 -30.53 16.08 2.38
C ARG A 156 -29.56 15.88 3.54
N ALA A 157 -28.55 15.03 3.34
CA ALA A 157 -27.52 14.79 4.33
C ALA A 157 -26.43 15.88 4.29
N GLN A 158 -26.14 16.51 5.43
CA GLN A 158 -25.12 17.56 5.54
C GLN A 158 -23.83 17.02 6.19
N LEU A 159 -22.75 17.02 5.41
CA LEU A 159 -21.41 16.66 5.85
C LEU A 159 -20.68 17.89 6.40
N ARG A 160 -20.33 17.87 7.69
CA ARG A 160 -19.50 18.92 8.30
C ARG A 160 -18.02 18.64 8.04
N ILE A 161 -17.41 19.44 7.18
CA ILE A 161 -15.99 19.34 6.82
C ILE A 161 -15.13 20.18 7.78
N ALA A 162 -13.88 19.79 7.98
CA ALA A 162 -12.92 20.59 8.71
C ALA A 162 -12.56 21.88 7.93
N HIS A 163 -12.60 23.03 8.61
CA HIS A 163 -12.08 24.33 8.13
C HIS A 163 -12.63 24.83 6.78
N THR A 164 -13.77 24.30 6.34
CA THR A 164 -14.42 24.58 5.05
C THR A 164 -15.94 24.43 5.20
N ASP A 165 -16.70 25.01 4.28
CA ASP A 165 -18.17 24.99 4.33
C ASP A 165 -18.75 23.56 4.26
N PRO A 166 -19.92 23.31 4.88
CA PRO A 166 -20.58 22.01 4.81
C PRO A 166 -20.95 21.60 3.37
N ILE A 167 -20.97 20.30 3.12
CA ILE A 167 -21.39 19.73 1.82
C ILE A 167 -22.73 19.02 2.01
N ASN A 168 -23.77 19.47 1.30
CA ASN A 168 -25.06 18.78 1.24
C ASN A 168 -25.03 17.72 0.13
N ALA A 169 -25.50 16.51 0.42
CA ALA A 169 -25.57 15.39 -0.51
C ALA A 169 -26.84 14.55 -0.29
N ASP A 170 -27.35 13.93 -1.35
CA ASP A 170 -28.54 13.07 -1.31
C ASP A 170 -28.17 11.64 -0.88
N LEU A 171 -26.91 11.25 -1.10
CA LEU A 171 -26.33 10.01 -0.58
C LEU A 171 -24.91 10.27 -0.06
N VAL A 172 -24.62 9.73 1.13
CA VAL A 172 -23.28 9.74 1.72
C VAL A 172 -22.79 8.30 1.88
N VAL A 173 -21.59 8.01 1.37
CA VAL A 173 -20.95 6.69 1.49
C VAL A 173 -19.60 6.79 2.18
N PHE A 174 -19.46 6.14 3.33
CA PHE A 174 -18.22 6.13 4.10
C PHE A 174 -17.29 4.98 3.69
N ALA A 175 -16.28 5.31 2.88
CA ALA A 175 -15.18 4.45 2.45
C ALA A 175 -13.86 4.74 3.22
N ASP A 176 -13.96 5.38 4.39
CA ASP A 176 -12.88 6.02 5.16
C ASP A 176 -12.11 5.07 6.10
N GLY A 177 -12.21 3.76 5.85
CA GLY A 177 -11.33 2.73 6.41
C GLY A 177 -11.43 2.50 7.92
N ARG A 178 -10.41 1.88 8.55
CA ARG A 178 -10.54 1.43 9.96
C ARG A 178 -10.81 2.55 10.98
N ARG A 179 -10.43 3.80 10.70
CA ARG A 179 -10.72 4.97 11.55
C ARG A 179 -11.99 5.73 11.10
N SER A 180 -12.89 5.05 10.37
CA SER A 180 -14.13 5.59 9.82
C SER A 180 -14.88 6.52 10.78
N THR A 181 -15.18 7.73 10.29
CA THR A 181 -16.13 8.67 10.89
C THR A 181 -17.54 8.13 10.75
N GLY A 182 -17.92 7.61 9.57
CA GLY A 182 -19.23 6.99 9.34
C GLY A 182 -19.58 5.92 10.37
N ARG A 183 -18.66 5.00 10.66
CA ARG A 183 -18.88 3.98 11.69
C ARG A 183 -19.12 4.59 13.08
N ARG A 184 -18.39 5.64 13.48
CA ARG A 184 -18.60 6.28 14.80
C ARG A 184 -19.95 6.99 14.91
N LEU A 185 -20.48 7.50 13.79
CA LEU A 185 -21.76 8.21 13.75
C LEU A 185 -22.95 7.25 13.64
N LEU A 186 -22.83 6.19 12.82
CA LEU A 186 -23.94 5.28 12.48
C LEU A 186 -23.99 4.00 13.34
N ASP A 187 -22.85 3.58 13.89
CA ASP A 187 -22.73 2.37 14.74
C ASP A 187 -21.71 2.64 15.88
N PRO A 188 -22.02 3.56 16.82
CA PRO A 188 -21.07 4.01 17.84
C PRO A 188 -20.59 2.90 18.79
N GLY A 189 -21.35 1.80 18.95
CA GLY A 189 -20.93 0.62 19.72
C GLY A 189 -19.92 -0.29 19.01
N ARG A 190 -19.53 0.03 17.78
CA ARG A 190 -18.62 -0.78 16.94
C ARG A 190 -17.16 -0.44 17.18
N ASP A 191 -16.70 -0.71 18.39
CA ASP A 191 -15.32 -0.46 18.79
C ASP A 191 -14.28 -1.22 17.96
N LEU A 192 -13.13 -0.57 17.76
CA LEU A 192 -11.93 -1.26 17.33
C LEU A 192 -11.35 -2.05 18.50
N ARG A 193 -10.82 -3.23 18.21
CA ARG A 193 -10.07 -4.05 19.17
C ARG A 193 -8.68 -4.27 18.63
N TYR A 194 -7.68 -4.16 19.51
CA TYR A 194 -6.30 -4.50 19.17
C TYR A 194 -6.16 -6.02 18.94
N SER A 195 -5.23 -6.41 18.07
CA SER A 195 -5.08 -7.79 17.60
C SER A 195 -3.95 -8.57 18.29
N GLY A 196 -3.32 -8.01 19.33
CA GLY A 196 -2.21 -8.66 20.05
C GLY A 196 -0.89 -8.74 19.25
N TYR A 197 -0.72 -7.93 18.21
CA TYR A 197 0.51 -7.86 17.42
C TYR A 197 0.75 -6.48 16.80
N VAL A 198 2.02 -6.18 16.49
CA VAL A 198 2.45 -5.03 15.68
C VAL A 198 3.08 -5.55 14.39
N ALA A 199 2.66 -4.99 13.25
CA ALA A 199 3.25 -5.26 11.95
C ALA A 199 4.33 -4.20 11.64
N TRP A 200 5.56 -4.51 12.03
CA TRP A 200 6.74 -3.69 11.73
C TRP A 200 7.08 -3.78 10.24
N ARG A 201 7.32 -2.66 9.58
CA ARG A 201 7.39 -2.63 8.12
C ARG A 201 8.46 -1.67 7.61
N GLY A 202 9.03 -2.02 6.48
CA GLY A 202 10.01 -1.20 5.80
C GLY A 202 10.32 -1.70 4.40
N GLN A 203 11.31 -1.05 3.78
CA GLN A 203 11.77 -1.36 2.43
C GLN A 203 13.29 -1.45 2.41
N SER A 204 13.84 -2.28 1.53
CA SER A 204 15.28 -2.41 1.29
C SER A 204 15.56 -2.32 -0.20
N PRO A 205 16.55 -1.53 -0.66
CA PRO A 205 16.98 -1.54 -2.07
C PRO A 205 17.66 -2.87 -2.45
N ILE A 206 18.01 -3.71 -1.47
CA ILE A 206 18.53 -5.05 -1.72
C ILE A 206 17.36 -6.01 -1.98
N VAL A 207 17.31 -6.57 -3.18
CA VAL A 207 16.39 -7.65 -3.57
C VAL A 207 17.13 -8.99 -3.50
N PRO A 208 16.71 -9.95 -2.66
CA PRO A 208 17.30 -11.29 -2.65
C PRO A 208 17.15 -11.96 -4.03
N PRO A 209 18.19 -12.59 -4.62
CA PRO A 209 18.15 -13.11 -6.00
C PRO A 209 17.03 -14.10 -6.35
N HIS A 210 16.43 -14.73 -5.33
CA HIS A 210 15.34 -15.69 -5.48
C HIS A 210 13.96 -15.14 -5.07
N LEU A 211 13.85 -13.88 -4.62
CA LEU A 211 12.60 -13.28 -4.19
C LEU A 211 11.75 -12.85 -5.41
N ARG A 212 10.95 -13.79 -5.91
CA ARG A 212 9.98 -13.59 -7.02
C ARG A 212 8.52 -13.78 -6.59
N ASP A 213 8.34 -14.54 -5.52
CA ASP A 213 7.05 -14.99 -4.97
C ASP A 213 6.80 -14.32 -3.62
N TYR A 214 5.53 -14.19 -3.19
CA TYR A 214 5.22 -13.69 -1.85
C TYR A 214 5.70 -14.67 -0.79
N THR A 215 6.73 -14.29 -0.05
CA THR A 215 7.51 -15.22 0.79
C THR A 215 7.28 -14.91 2.26
N ARG A 216 6.75 -15.89 3.00
CA ARG A 216 6.57 -15.90 4.46
C ARG A 216 7.68 -16.72 5.08
N LEU A 217 8.50 -16.10 5.95
CA LEU A 217 9.34 -16.83 6.89
C LEU A 217 8.57 -17.00 8.20
N GLU A 218 8.51 -18.24 8.69
CA GLU A 218 7.63 -18.67 9.79
C GLU A 218 8.46 -19.25 10.95
N PRO A 219 9.08 -18.39 11.78
CA PRO A 219 9.62 -18.78 13.08
C PRO A 219 8.50 -19.04 14.09
N PRO A 220 8.77 -19.67 15.24
CA PRO A 220 7.79 -19.79 16.32
C PRO A 220 7.38 -18.41 16.84
N GLY A 221 6.07 -18.12 16.88
CA GLY A 221 5.52 -16.91 17.51
C GLY A 221 5.68 -15.60 16.72
N ALA A 222 6.15 -15.63 15.46
CA ALA A 222 6.24 -14.44 14.62
C ALA A 222 6.11 -14.79 13.13
N GLY A 223 5.97 -13.78 12.26
CA GLY A 223 5.96 -13.97 10.81
C GLY A 223 6.72 -12.85 10.09
N PHE A 224 7.72 -13.19 9.28
CA PHE A 224 8.50 -12.22 8.50
C PHE A 224 8.24 -12.39 7.00
N HIS A 225 7.44 -11.49 6.44
CA HIS A 225 6.96 -11.55 5.06
C HIS A 225 7.81 -10.65 4.16
N LEU A 226 8.02 -11.09 2.92
CA LEU A 226 8.87 -10.46 1.90
C LEU A 226 8.15 -10.45 0.55
N PHE A 227 8.25 -9.36 -0.19
CA PHE A 227 7.78 -9.28 -1.57
C PHE A 227 8.62 -8.28 -2.37
N PRO A 228 8.97 -8.55 -3.64
CA PRO A 228 9.58 -7.53 -4.49
C PRO A 228 8.49 -6.50 -4.84
N ILE A 229 8.81 -5.21 -4.74
CA ILE A 229 7.92 -4.10 -5.11
C ILE A 229 8.58 -3.23 -6.18
N MET A 230 7.77 -2.77 -7.12
CA MET A 230 8.16 -1.66 -8.00
C MET A 230 8.04 -0.35 -7.21
N GLN A 231 9.07 0.48 -7.29
CA GLN A 231 9.14 1.82 -6.74
C GLN A 231 8.61 2.85 -7.74
N ARG A 232 8.32 4.08 -7.28
CA ARG A 232 7.82 5.17 -8.16
C ARG A 232 8.84 5.66 -9.19
N ASP A 233 10.13 5.34 -9.01
CA ASP A 233 11.21 5.61 -9.98
C ASP A 233 11.45 4.45 -10.97
N GLY A 234 10.65 3.37 -10.89
CA GLY A 234 10.81 2.17 -11.70
C GLY A 234 11.83 1.16 -11.17
N SER A 235 12.55 1.48 -10.08
CA SER A 235 13.45 0.52 -9.42
C SER A 235 12.67 -0.61 -8.73
N ILE A 236 13.35 -1.71 -8.40
CA ILE A 236 12.77 -2.82 -7.63
C ILE A 236 13.43 -2.85 -6.26
N ALA A 237 12.60 -2.90 -5.21
CA ALA A 237 13.01 -3.02 -3.81
C ALA A 237 12.33 -4.21 -3.14
N THR A 238 12.82 -4.64 -1.98
CA THR A 238 12.09 -5.58 -1.11
C THR A 238 11.21 -4.80 -0.14
N ASP A 239 9.88 -4.95 -0.20
CA ASP A 239 8.99 -4.59 0.91
C ASP A 239 8.99 -5.77 1.90
N TRP A 240 9.17 -5.47 3.18
CA TRP A 240 9.24 -6.46 4.24
C TRP A 240 8.31 -6.11 5.39
N THR A 241 7.76 -7.13 6.04
CA THR A 241 6.80 -6.99 7.15
C THR A 241 7.08 -8.03 8.23
N PHE A 242 7.45 -7.60 9.43
CA PHE A 242 7.60 -8.43 10.62
C PHE A 242 6.38 -8.29 11.53
N TYR A 243 5.57 -9.35 11.60
CA TYR A 243 4.53 -9.49 12.60
C TYR A 243 5.15 -10.00 13.89
N LEU A 244 5.19 -9.15 14.92
CA LEU A 244 5.59 -9.49 16.28
C LEU A 244 4.40 -9.37 17.22
N HIS A 245 4.23 -10.35 18.11
CA HIS A 245 3.29 -10.22 19.22
C HIS A 245 3.77 -9.15 20.19
N HIS A 246 2.82 -8.31 20.63
CA HIS A 246 3.00 -7.33 21.68
C HIS A 246 1.68 -7.23 22.44
N SER A 247 1.74 -7.10 23.75
CA SER A 247 0.60 -6.73 24.58
C SER A 247 0.23 -5.25 24.42
N ASP A 248 -0.99 -4.90 24.82
CA ASP A 248 -1.45 -3.52 24.98
C ASP A 248 -0.49 -2.64 25.80
N GLU A 249 0.16 -3.23 26.81
CA GLU A 249 1.12 -2.55 27.68
C GLU A 249 2.46 -2.31 26.96
N GLU A 250 3.01 -3.33 26.30
CA GLU A 250 4.24 -3.21 25.50
C GLU A 250 4.10 -2.20 24.36
N VAL A 251 2.93 -2.10 23.73
CA VAL A 251 2.67 -1.06 22.71
C VAL A 251 2.73 0.34 23.32
N ARG A 252 2.15 0.55 24.50
CA ARG A 252 2.22 1.85 25.18
C ARG A 252 3.65 2.17 25.64
N HIS A 253 4.35 1.23 26.26
CA HIS A 253 5.68 1.46 26.83
C HIS A 253 6.80 1.52 25.78
N LEU A 254 6.84 0.63 24.78
CA LEU A 254 7.92 0.61 23.78
C LEU A 254 7.71 1.67 22.69
N LEU A 255 6.46 1.92 22.28
CA LEU A 255 6.13 2.69 21.08
C LEU A 255 5.49 4.05 21.37
N ASN A 256 5.20 4.36 22.64
CA ASN A 256 4.46 5.55 23.07
C ASN A 256 3.15 5.75 22.27
N ALA A 257 2.41 4.65 22.08
CA ALA A 257 1.28 4.57 21.16
C ALA A 257 0.04 3.94 21.82
N ASP A 258 -1.15 4.41 21.42
CA ASP A 258 -2.39 3.69 21.67
C ASP A 258 -2.50 2.45 20.73
N PRO A 259 -2.67 1.23 21.27
CA PRO A 259 -2.86 0.00 20.48
C PRO A 259 -4.20 -0.07 19.74
N ILE A 260 -5.25 0.62 20.21
CA ILE A 260 -6.57 0.64 19.55
C ILE A 260 -6.52 1.51 18.28
N GLY A 261 -5.65 2.51 18.27
CA GLY A 261 -5.35 3.40 17.16
C GLY A 261 -4.66 2.73 15.96
N ARG A 262 -4.81 3.35 14.78
CA ARG A 262 -3.89 3.12 13.65
C ARG A 262 -2.72 4.10 13.79
N THR A 263 -1.83 3.83 14.74
CA THR A 263 -0.69 4.69 15.03
C THR A 263 0.47 4.32 14.09
N TYR A 264 0.71 5.16 13.09
CA TYR A 264 1.89 5.05 12.23
C TYR A 264 3.09 5.63 12.97
N VAL A 265 3.79 4.81 13.77
CA VAL A 265 5.03 5.23 14.43
C VAL A 265 6.10 5.41 13.34
N LEU A 266 6.47 6.67 13.09
CA LEU A 266 7.40 7.06 12.04
C LEU A 266 8.85 6.68 12.38
N PRO A 267 9.78 6.63 11.41
CA PRO A 267 11.13 6.10 11.64
C PRO A 267 11.93 6.86 12.72
N HIS A 268 11.61 8.14 12.92
CA HIS A 268 12.18 9.04 13.93
C HIS A 268 11.42 9.02 15.27
N GLN A 269 10.23 8.38 15.34
CA GLN A 269 9.44 8.19 16.56
C GLN A 269 9.73 6.82 17.21
N ILE A 270 10.28 5.85 16.47
CA ILE A 270 10.69 4.54 17.00
C ILE A 270 11.87 4.74 17.97
N THR A 271 11.61 4.51 19.26
CA THR A 271 12.61 4.60 20.34
C THR A 271 13.81 3.67 20.09
N PRO A 272 15.02 3.98 20.61
CA PRO A 272 16.18 3.09 20.51
C PRO A 272 15.90 1.70 21.10
N GLN A 273 15.15 1.63 22.21
CA GLN A 273 14.74 0.38 22.84
C GLN A 273 13.83 -0.47 21.93
N ALA A 274 12.81 0.15 21.33
CA ALA A 274 11.92 -0.55 20.40
C ALA A 274 12.65 -1.00 19.13
N ARG A 275 13.53 -0.17 18.58
CA ARG A 275 14.41 -0.54 17.45
C ARG A 275 15.30 -1.74 17.80
N GLN A 276 15.88 -1.77 19.00
CA GLN A 276 16.72 -2.87 19.46
C GLN A 276 15.91 -4.16 19.64
N HIS A 277 14.75 -4.09 20.29
CA HIS A 277 13.83 -5.22 20.46
C HIS A 277 13.47 -5.87 19.11
N VAL A 278 13.10 -5.08 18.09
CA VAL A 278 12.78 -5.59 16.75
C VAL A 278 14.00 -6.18 16.07
N THR A 279 15.17 -5.54 16.22
CA THR A 279 16.43 -6.02 15.65
C THR A 279 16.85 -7.36 16.24
N ASP A 280 16.67 -7.59 17.54
CA ASP A 280 17.02 -8.86 18.19
C ASP A 280 16.05 -10.00 17.87
N HIS A 281 14.77 -9.71 17.68
CA HIS A 281 13.86 -10.69 17.08
C HIS A 281 14.22 -10.98 15.62
N ALA A 282 14.51 -9.97 14.81
CA ALA A 282 14.87 -10.16 13.40
C ALA A 282 16.17 -10.95 13.24
N ARG A 283 17.14 -10.77 14.14
CA ARG A 283 18.40 -11.55 14.21
C ARG A 283 18.19 -13.05 14.46
N GLN A 284 17.08 -13.47 15.06
CA GLN A 284 16.75 -14.88 15.26
C GLN A 284 16.27 -15.54 13.96
N VAL A 285 15.57 -14.78 13.12
CA VAL A 285 14.93 -15.24 11.87
C VAL A 285 15.84 -15.09 10.66
N TRP A 286 16.59 -13.98 10.58
CA TRP A 286 17.35 -13.58 9.41
C TRP A 286 18.81 -14.01 9.50
N SER A 287 19.21 -14.97 8.65
CA SER A 287 20.57 -15.49 8.56
C SER A 287 21.57 -14.48 7.98
N GLY A 288 21.12 -13.58 7.09
CA GLY A 288 21.95 -12.59 6.39
C GLY A 288 22.41 -11.38 7.21
N LEU A 289 22.14 -11.36 8.52
CA LEU A 289 22.75 -10.39 9.44
C LEU A 289 23.90 -11.09 10.17
N PRO A 290 25.13 -10.53 10.14
CA PRO A 290 26.26 -11.05 10.90
C PRO A 290 25.84 -11.26 12.35
N SER A 291 26.08 -12.46 12.88
CA SER A 291 25.97 -12.69 14.30
C SER A 291 26.99 -11.76 14.99
N SER A 292 26.53 -10.92 15.90
CA SER A 292 27.41 -10.21 16.83
C SER A 292 27.93 -11.22 17.85
N ALA A 293 28.79 -12.12 17.37
CA ALA A 293 29.50 -13.08 18.20
C ALA A 293 30.26 -12.31 19.28
N ARG A 294 29.97 -12.60 20.55
CA ARG A 294 30.71 -12.02 21.67
C ARG A 294 32.17 -12.39 21.48
N ARG A 295 33.04 -11.41 21.21
CA ARG A 295 34.49 -11.65 21.17
C ARG A 295 34.92 -12.14 22.55
N SER A 296 35.25 -13.42 22.64
CA SER A 296 35.74 -14.02 23.87
C SER A 296 37.13 -13.43 24.17
N PRO A 297 37.46 -12.93 25.37
CA PRO A 297 38.70 -12.16 25.61
C PRO A 297 40.03 -12.94 25.55
N LYS A 298 40.09 -14.10 24.88
CA LYS A 298 41.27 -15.00 24.89
C LYS A 298 42.23 -14.86 23.71
N ASP A 299 41.84 -14.21 22.62
CA ASP A 299 42.75 -13.95 21.49
C ASP A 299 43.64 -12.71 21.76
N ARG A 300 44.50 -12.83 22.78
CA ARG A 300 45.75 -12.06 22.88
C ARG A 300 46.91 -12.97 22.47
N GLY A 301 46.96 -13.31 21.18
CA GLY A 301 48.13 -13.97 20.59
C GLY A 301 49.35 -13.04 20.67
N HIS A 302 50.52 -13.62 20.93
CA HIS A 302 51.75 -12.86 21.17
C HIS A 302 52.17 -12.02 19.97
N GLN A 303 52.53 -10.77 20.21
CA GLN A 303 53.46 -10.05 19.34
C GLN A 303 54.85 -10.63 19.56
N HIS A 304 55.56 -10.88 18.47
CA HIS A 304 57.00 -11.13 18.47
C HIS A 304 57.62 -10.08 17.53
N ASP A 305 58.43 -9.20 18.06
CA ASP A 305 59.15 -8.20 17.28
C ASP A 305 60.40 -8.83 16.64
N ASP A 306 60.66 -8.49 15.38
CA ASP A 306 62.04 -8.32 14.86
C ASP A 306 62.01 -7.46 13.57
N PRO A 307 62.91 -6.48 13.37
CA PRO A 307 62.87 -5.55 12.22
C PRO A 307 63.98 -5.80 11.19
N GLY A 308 63.79 -5.36 9.93
CA GLY A 308 64.93 -5.12 9.02
C GLY A 308 64.72 -5.37 7.53
N THR A 309 64.03 -4.46 6.82
CA THR A 309 63.99 -4.49 5.35
C THR A 309 65.18 -3.72 4.74
N ARG A 310 65.98 -4.34 3.86
CA ARG A 310 66.88 -3.59 2.96
C ARG A 310 67.24 -4.30 1.64
N ALA A 311 66.99 -3.58 0.55
CA ALA A 311 67.63 -3.65 -0.79
C ALA A 311 67.59 -4.96 -1.62
N GLY A 312 67.14 -4.83 -2.86
CA GLY A 312 67.26 -5.79 -3.97
C GLY A 312 66.64 -5.19 -5.24
N ALA A 313 67.26 -5.35 -6.41
CA ALA A 313 66.89 -4.59 -7.63
C ALA A 313 66.75 -5.47 -8.90
N GLY A 314 66.04 -4.94 -9.90
CA GLY A 314 65.74 -5.57 -11.20
C GLY A 314 64.33 -5.16 -11.63
N VAL A 315 64.06 -4.24 -12.56
CA VAL A 315 64.56 -4.04 -13.94
C VAL A 315 64.17 -5.19 -14.88
N PHE A 316 63.16 -4.95 -15.72
CA PHE A 316 63.20 -5.23 -17.17
C PHE A 316 62.17 -4.35 -17.92
N THR A 317 62.21 -4.32 -19.25
CA THR A 317 61.88 -3.12 -20.08
C THR A 317 60.64 -3.21 -21.00
N GLU A 318 60.16 -2.04 -21.42
CA GLU A 318 59.13 -1.80 -22.46
C GLU A 318 59.51 -2.32 -23.86
N THR A 319 58.58 -2.97 -24.58
CA THR A 319 58.58 -2.90 -26.07
C THR A 319 57.19 -2.89 -26.72
N ARG A 320 56.88 -1.74 -27.34
CA ARG A 320 56.16 -1.44 -28.59
C ARG A 320 56.08 -2.59 -29.65
N ARG A 321 55.16 -2.66 -30.64
CA ARG A 321 54.24 -1.66 -31.29
C ARG A 321 53.06 -2.35 -32.09
N PRO A 322 52.32 -1.79 -33.11
CA PRO A 322 50.87 -2.08 -33.28
C PRO A 322 50.45 -2.59 -34.69
N PHE A 323 49.14 -2.55 -35.00
CA PHE A 323 48.62 -2.56 -36.38
C PHE A 323 47.43 -1.58 -36.56
N MET A 324 47.08 -1.17 -37.80
CA MET A 324 46.19 -0.02 -38.05
C MET A 324 45.52 0.01 -39.45
N ALA A 325 44.48 0.86 -39.58
CA ALA A 325 43.80 1.32 -40.82
C ALA A 325 42.86 0.31 -41.53
N ARG A 326 41.85 0.67 -42.37
CA ARG A 326 41.31 1.94 -42.97
C ARG A 326 39.76 1.89 -42.87
N ARG A 327 38.89 2.93 -42.86
CA ARG A 327 38.83 4.37 -43.30
C ARG A 327 38.30 4.64 -44.74
N ARG A 328 37.04 5.11 -44.86
CA ARG A 328 36.34 5.94 -45.90
C ARG A 328 34.85 6.10 -45.45
N GLY A 329 34.09 7.19 -45.65
CA GLY A 329 34.31 8.54 -46.21
C GLY A 329 33.21 9.55 -45.77
N LEU A 330 33.36 10.84 -46.10
CA LEU A 330 32.49 12.03 -45.80
C LEU A 330 31.86 12.59 -47.13
N PRO A 331 31.19 13.78 -47.27
CA PRO A 331 30.88 14.95 -46.39
C PRO A 331 29.37 15.43 -46.51
N ARG A 332 28.85 16.66 -46.24
CA ARG A 332 28.98 17.78 -45.25
C ARG A 332 27.72 18.70 -45.35
N GLY A 333 27.43 19.52 -44.31
CA GLY A 333 26.56 20.73 -44.37
C GLY A 333 25.87 21.03 -43.02
N ALA A 334 26.36 21.91 -42.12
CA ALA A 334 26.43 23.38 -42.15
C ALA A 334 25.07 24.06 -41.85
N GLY A 335 24.83 24.77 -40.73
CA GLY A 335 25.68 25.09 -39.54
C GLY A 335 24.98 24.79 -38.19
N GLU A 336 24.93 25.67 -37.18
CA GLU A 336 25.47 27.04 -37.04
C GLU A 336 25.70 27.48 -35.55
N GLN A 337 26.21 28.71 -35.34
CA GLN A 337 26.39 29.58 -34.15
C GLN A 337 25.89 29.19 -32.71
N GLY A 338 26.73 29.53 -31.70
CA GLY A 338 26.46 29.50 -30.24
C GLY A 338 26.20 30.89 -29.62
N PRO A 339 26.36 31.12 -28.28
CA PRO A 339 27.67 30.92 -27.60
C PRO A 339 27.70 30.47 -26.10
N LEU A 340 28.81 29.80 -25.76
CA LEU A 340 29.64 29.72 -24.53
C LEU A 340 29.09 29.82 -23.06
N PRO A 341 29.78 29.19 -22.07
CA PRO A 341 29.33 29.04 -20.67
C PRO A 341 30.06 29.90 -19.61
N VAL A 342 29.60 29.81 -18.35
CA VAL A 342 30.27 30.30 -17.12
C VAL A 342 30.97 29.14 -16.40
N ALA A 343 32.01 29.41 -15.58
CA ALA A 343 32.97 28.41 -15.11
C ALA A 343 33.25 28.43 -13.59
N ALA A 344 33.84 27.30 -13.11
CA ALA A 344 34.59 27.12 -11.87
C ALA A 344 33.79 27.13 -10.53
N PRO A 345 34.35 26.62 -9.40
CA PRO A 345 35.69 26.02 -9.23
C PRO A 345 35.68 24.52 -8.82
N ALA A 346 36.86 23.92 -8.80
CA ALA A 346 37.11 22.59 -8.24
C ALA A 346 37.62 22.66 -6.79
N SER A 347 37.46 21.59 -6.02
CA SER A 347 38.15 21.39 -4.74
C SER A 347 38.76 19.99 -4.65
N THR A 348 39.96 19.89 -4.08
CA THR A 348 40.71 18.64 -3.90
C THR A 348 40.56 18.13 -2.46
N ALA A 349 40.10 16.90 -2.28
CA ALA A 349 40.10 16.23 -0.97
C ALA A 349 40.32 14.72 -1.07
N THR A 350 41.56 14.33 -0.76
CA THR A 350 42.00 13.11 -0.04
C THR A 350 41.19 11.81 -0.15
N THR A 351 41.83 10.78 -0.71
CA THR A 351 41.40 9.38 -0.64
C THR A 351 41.27 8.88 0.81
N GLY A 352 40.07 8.48 1.23
CA GLY A 352 39.80 7.87 2.54
C GLY A 352 38.84 6.70 2.42
N GLY A 353 39.35 5.47 2.58
CA GLY A 353 38.54 4.25 2.46
C GLY A 353 37.67 4.01 3.69
N ALA A 354 36.36 4.17 3.56
CA ALA A 354 35.38 3.86 4.61
C ALA A 354 34.47 2.69 4.19
N LEU A 355 34.42 1.63 5.00
CA LEU A 355 33.54 0.48 4.80
C LEU A 355 32.08 0.86 5.13
N ILE A 356 31.28 1.12 4.09
CA ILE A 356 29.86 1.44 4.23
C ILE A 356 29.08 0.16 4.57
N TYR A 357 28.73 0.00 5.85
CA TYR A 357 27.67 -0.92 6.26
C TYR A 357 26.31 -0.33 5.86
N PRO A 358 25.47 -1.04 5.08
CA PRO A 358 24.14 -0.55 4.73
C PRO A 358 23.22 -0.60 5.97
N SER A 359 22.89 0.58 6.51
CA SER A 359 21.93 0.72 7.60
C SER A 359 20.51 0.47 7.11
N LEU A 360 19.80 -0.46 7.77
CA LEU A 360 18.40 -0.77 7.48
C LEU A 360 17.49 0.38 7.97
N SER A 361 17.20 1.31 7.06
CA SER A 361 16.13 2.30 7.24
C SER A 361 14.76 1.61 7.23
N ILE A 362 13.92 1.92 8.22
CA ILE A 362 12.63 1.25 8.46
C ILE A 362 11.46 2.26 8.27
N PRO A 363 10.75 2.27 7.13
CA PRO A 363 9.59 3.17 6.97
C PRO A 363 8.23 2.50 6.62
N TYR A 364 7.19 2.98 7.32
CA TYR A 364 5.74 2.90 7.06
C TYR A 364 4.96 1.57 7.25
N LEU A 365 3.92 1.67 8.10
CA LEU A 365 3.02 0.59 8.55
C LEU A 365 1.91 0.24 7.55
N GLY A 366 1.18 -0.86 7.80
CA GLY A 366 0.00 -1.28 7.01
C GLY A 366 -0.24 -2.78 7.14
N VAL A 367 -1.50 -3.24 7.14
CA VAL A 367 -1.86 -4.63 7.53
C VAL A 367 -2.76 -5.28 6.48
N LEU A 368 -2.45 -6.54 6.14
CA LEU A 368 -3.37 -7.52 5.56
C LEU A 368 -3.78 -8.54 6.62
N PRO A 369 -4.94 -9.20 6.51
CA PRO A 369 -5.31 -10.29 7.40
C PRO A 369 -4.42 -11.53 7.20
N GLY A 370 -3.71 -11.94 8.25
CA GLY A 370 -2.98 -13.22 8.30
C GLY A 370 -3.85 -14.36 8.87
N PRO A 371 -3.78 -15.60 8.35
CA PRO A 371 -4.66 -16.69 8.76
C PRO A 371 -4.14 -17.43 10.02
N TYR A 372 -4.31 -16.82 11.19
CA TYR A 372 -4.09 -17.48 12.49
C TYR A 372 -5.23 -17.20 13.48
N SER A 373 -6.28 -18.01 13.43
CA SER A 373 -7.40 -17.99 14.38
C SER A 373 -7.56 -19.34 15.09
N GLY A 374 -6.51 -19.77 15.79
CA GLY A 374 -6.56 -20.94 16.66
C GLY A 374 -7.42 -20.67 17.90
N ARG A 375 -8.71 -21.03 17.86
CA ARG A 375 -9.57 -21.05 19.05
C ARG A 375 -9.34 -22.33 19.85
N PRO A 376 -9.21 -22.28 21.18
CA PRO A 376 -9.35 -23.48 22.01
C PRO A 376 -10.80 -23.98 21.98
N MET A 377 -10.98 -25.30 21.95
CA MET A 377 -12.30 -25.93 22.12
C MET A 377 -12.69 -25.92 23.61
N PRO A 378 -13.91 -25.49 23.98
CA PRO A 378 -14.46 -25.79 25.30
C PRO A 378 -14.81 -27.29 25.40
N GLY A 379 -14.67 -27.85 26.61
CA GLY A 379 -14.78 -29.30 26.83
C GLY A 379 -16.18 -29.88 26.63
N VAL A 380 -16.23 -31.17 26.26
CA VAL A 380 -17.46 -31.95 26.10
C VAL A 380 -17.88 -32.56 27.44
N HIS A 381 -19.11 -32.30 27.88
CA HIS A 381 -19.83 -33.13 28.86
C HIS A 381 -21.15 -33.65 28.25
N PRO A 382 -21.61 -34.85 28.64
CA PRO A 382 -22.57 -35.64 27.87
C PRO A 382 -24.04 -35.21 28.02
N CYS A 383 -24.87 -35.67 27.09
CA CYS A 383 -26.29 -35.33 26.99
C CYS A 383 -27.15 -35.89 28.15
N ALA A 384 -28.18 -35.12 28.52
CA ALA A 384 -29.43 -35.63 29.09
C ALA A 384 -30.60 -35.33 28.11
N ALA A 385 -31.54 -36.25 27.94
CA ALA A 385 -32.57 -36.18 26.89
C ALA A 385 -33.91 -35.57 27.38
N GLY A 386 -34.53 -34.68 26.58
CA GLY A 386 -35.71 -33.92 27.03
C GLY A 386 -36.64 -33.34 25.96
N ARG A 387 -37.46 -34.20 25.33
CA ARG A 387 -38.81 -33.92 24.74
C ARG A 387 -39.03 -32.72 23.78
N ARG A 388 -39.24 -33.08 22.50
CA ARG A 388 -39.98 -32.40 21.40
C ARG A 388 -40.94 -31.24 21.78
N ARG A 389 -40.94 -30.16 20.96
CA ARG A 389 -42.15 -29.53 20.38
C ARG A 389 -41.87 -28.84 19.03
N ARG A 390 -42.94 -28.45 18.31
CA ARG A 390 -43.03 -28.22 16.84
C ARG A 390 -42.42 -26.89 16.34
N PRO A 391 -42.14 -26.74 15.01
CA PRO A 391 -41.63 -25.50 14.42
C PRO A 391 -42.73 -24.45 14.15
N CYS A 392 -42.32 -23.19 14.04
CA CYS A 392 -43.14 -22.07 13.55
C CYS A 392 -42.59 -21.53 12.21
N VAL A 393 -43.48 -21.09 11.32
CA VAL A 393 -43.14 -20.50 10.01
C VAL A 393 -43.83 -19.13 9.87
N ALA A 394 -43.03 -18.07 9.85
CA ALA A 394 -43.37 -16.74 9.34
C ALA A 394 -42.04 -16.07 8.91
N ARG A 395 -41.81 -15.76 7.64
CA ARG A 395 -42.35 -14.65 6.82
C ARG A 395 -42.05 -13.24 7.37
N ARG A 396 -41.02 -12.64 6.78
CA ARG A 396 -40.91 -11.25 6.30
C ARG A 396 -41.20 -10.07 7.26
N SER A 397 -40.14 -9.26 7.40
CA SER A 397 -40.04 -7.87 6.91
C SER A 397 -40.16 -6.67 7.88
N ILE A 398 -39.59 -5.57 7.38
CA ILE A 398 -39.65 -4.17 7.81
C ILE A 398 -38.69 -3.76 8.94
N TRP A 399 -37.86 -2.77 8.56
CA TRP A 399 -37.05 -1.84 9.31
C TRP A 399 -37.47 -1.52 10.75
N ARG A 400 -36.45 -1.42 11.62
CA ARG A 400 -36.22 -0.33 12.57
C ARG A 400 -34.72 -0.15 12.76
#